data_AF-A0A5M5BUK6-F1
#
_entry.id   AF-A0A5M5BUK6-F1
#
_cell.length_a   1.000
_cell.length_b   1.000
_cell.length_c   1.000
_cell.angle_alpha   90.00
_cell.angle_beta   90.00
_cell.angle_gamma   90.00
#
_symmetry.space_group_name_H-M   'P 1'
#
loop_
_entity.id
_entity.type
_entity.pdbx_description
1 polymer ?
#
loop_
_entity_poly.entity_id
_entity_poly.type
_entity_poly.pdbx_seq_one_letter_code
_entity_poly.pdbx_strand_id
1 'polypeptide(L)'
;MNTMLCQLKSLLLLGVLLFANGAFGQPMIWDDTSPETIVFELTNKEALKLLKGKLRQKQWDKIQQTPFARFTDTWSNPPVKGHFLLADVERNEVHYRYAPVIPFHVFLFKEYGVLTLQVVDAGETIRKDAKVRVGSKAVYYDEDSQTYTDDNWSQKEQHILTVEVDKFRAVFDLRKHLVPPWYKNDYGRQDAPEFYSYLITDKNKYRPGETVRFKSYALSEHKRP
;
A
#
# COMPACT_ATOMS: atom_id res chain seq x y z
N MET A 1 35.06 -70.25 20.94
CA MET A 1 34.95 -69.88 19.51
C MET A 1 33.85 -68.85 19.21
N ASN A 2 32.87 -68.62 20.09
CA ASN A 2 31.77 -67.67 19.85
C ASN A 2 32.04 -66.21 20.26
N THR A 3 32.96 -65.98 21.20
CA THR A 3 33.31 -64.63 21.70
C THR A 3 34.14 -63.83 20.69
N MET A 4 35.13 -64.46 20.04
CA MET A 4 35.96 -63.84 19.01
C MET A 4 35.14 -63.42 17.77
N LEU A 5 34.16 -64.24 17.38
CA LEU A 5 33.26 -63.95 16.26
C LEU A 5 32.34 -62.74 16.57
N CYS A 6 31.94 -62.59 17.83
CA CYS A 6 31.11 -61.47 18.28
C CYS A 6 31.91 -60.15 18.34
N GLN A 7 33.17 -60.22 18.81
CA GLN A 7 34.05 -59.04 18.82
C GLN A 7 34.44 -58.58 17.41
N LEU A 8 34.66 -59.51 16.47
CA LEU A 8 34.94 -59.17 15.09
C LEU A 8 33.75 -58.46 14.40
N LYS A 9 32.52 -58.92 14.66
CA LYS A 9 31.29 -58.26 14.15
C LYS A 9 31.11 -56.86 14.74
N SER A 10 31.42 -56.68 16.03
CA SER A 10 31.33 -55.38 16.71
C SER A 10 32.36 -54.38 16.16
N LEU A 11 33.59 -54.83 15.90
CA LEU A 11 34.64 -54.02 15.26
C LEU A 11 34.27 -53.61 13.83
N LEU A 12 33.65 -54.51 13.06
CA LEU A 12 33.19 -54.23 11.70
C LEU A 12 32.03 -53.22 11.70
N LEU A 13 31.12 -53.31 12.66
CA LEU A 13 30.03 -52.34 12.85
C LEU A 13 30.55 -50.96 13.23
N LEU A 14 31.55 -50.91 14.13
CA LEU A 14 32.19 -49.66 14.54
C LEU A 14 32.94 -49.01 13.36
N GLY A 15 33.61 -49.82 12.54
CA GLY A 15 34.22 -49.36 11.29
C GLY A 15 33.20 -48.71 10.35
N VAL A 16 32.07 -49.37 10.10
CA VAL A 16 31.00 -48.83 9.25
C VAL A 16 30.42 -47.53 9.80
N LEU A 17 30.21 -47.43 11.12
CA LEU A 17 29.74 -46.20 11.77
C LEU A 17 30.74 -45.04 11.67
N LEU A 18 32.04 -45.32 11.74
CA LEU A 18 33.08 -44.29 11.61
C LEU A 18 33.21 -43.79 10.16
N PHE A 19 32.99 -44.65 9.16
CA PHE A 19 32.95 -44.25 7.75
C PHE A 19 31.66 -43.51 7.34
N ALA A 20 30.56 -43.70 8.07
CA ALA A 20 29.30 -42.99 7.83
C ALA A 20 29.37 -41.49 8.15
N ASN A 21 30.30 -41.06 9.02
CA ASN A 21 30.49 -39.64 9.36
C ASN A 21 31.11 -38.80 8.22
N GLY A 22 31.63 -39.45 7.16
CA GLY A 22 32.17 -38.78 5.98
C GLY A 22 31.14 -38.55 4.87
N ALA A 23 29.92 -39.09 5.00
CA ALA A 23 28.83 -38.80 4.08
C ALA A 23 28.25 -37.42 4.41
N PHE A 24 28.96 -36.37 4.02
CA PHE A 24 28.35 -35.05 3.90
C PHE A 24 27.15 -35.21 2.95
N GLY A 25 25.94 -34.95 3.48
CA GLY A 25 24.75 -34.88 2.66
C GLY A 25 25.02 -33.95 1.48
N GLN A 26 24.57 -34.35 0.29
CA GLN A 26 24.69 -33.50 -0.89
C GLN A 26 24.17 -32.09 -0.55
N PRO A 27 24.89 -31.01 -0.88
CA PRO A 27 24.29 -29.69 -0.81
C PRO A 27 23.05 -29.73 -1.71
N MET A 28 21.87 -29.64 -1.09
CA MET A 28 20.62 -29.64 -1.81
C MET A 28 20.52 -28.29 -2.50
N ILE A 29 20.98 -28.22 -3.75
CA ILE A 29 20.83 -27.05 -4.62
C ILE A 29 19.37 -27.01 -5.03
N TRP A 30 18.51 -26.43 -4.19
CA TRP A 30 17.21 -25.97 -4.65
C TRP A 30 17.40 -24.64 -5.35
N ASP A 31 16.64 -24.43 -6.41
CA ASP A 31 16.28 -23.08 -6.79
C ASP A 31 15.41 -22.55 -5.62
N ASP A 32 16.00 -21.70 -4.78
CA ASP A 32 15.50 -21.32 -3.44
C ASP A 32 14.16 -20.54 -3.48
N THR A 33 13.70 -20.21 -4.68
CA THR A 33 12.43 -19.57 -4.98
C THR A 33 11.57 -20.53 -5.77
N SER A 34 10.36 -20.80 -5.29
CA SER A 34 9.30 -21.20 -6.22
C SER A 34 9.10 -19.99 -7.13
N PRO A 35 9.42 -20.06 -8.44
CA PRO A 35 9.22 -18.90 -9.30
C PRO A 35 7.73 -18.52 -9.34
N GLU A 36 6.84 -19.43 -8.94
CA GLU A 36 5.41 -19.27 -9.04
C GLU A 36 4.82 -18.38 -7.93
N THR A 37 4.42 -17.16 -8.30
CA THR A 37 3.54 -16.29 -7.52
C THR A 37 2.10 -16.79 -7.59
N ILE A 38 1.45 -16.96 -6.44
CA ILE A 38 0.02 -17.29 -6.35
C ILE A 38 -0.78 -16.02 -6.15
N VAL A 39 -1.83 -15.84 -6.95
CA VAL A 39 -2.74 -14.68 -6.87
C VAL A 39 -4.04 -15.10 -6.22
N PHE A 40 -4.50 -14.32 -5.24
CA PHE A 40 -5.81 -14.45 -4.63
C PHE A 40 -6.64 -13.19 -4.90
N GLU A 41 -7.89 -13.38 -5.33
CA GLU A 41 -8.84 -12.28 -5.50
C GLU A 41 -9.56 -11.99 -4.17
N LEU A 42 -9.72 -10.70 -3.85
CA LEU A 42 -10.42 -10.24 -2.66
C LEU A 42 -11.69 -9.49 -3.05
N THR A 43 -12.76 -9.70 -2.30
CA THR A 43 -13.94 -8.82 -2.41
C THR A 43 -13.63 -7.43 -1.83
N ASN A 44 -14.39 -6.40 -2.25
CA ASN A 44 -14.29 -5.04 -1.67
C ASN A 44 -14.35 -5.05 -0.13
N LYS A 45 -15.15 -5.96 0.46
CA LYS A 45 -15.30 -6.08 1.91
C LYS A 45 -14.07 -6.71 2.57
N GLU A 46 -13.47 -7.72 1.94
CA GLU A 46 -12.24 -8.36 2.42
C GLU A 46 -11.04 -7.42 2.28
N ALA A 47 -10.88 -6.76 1.13
CA ALA A 47 -9.84 -5.75 0.92
C ALA A 47 -9.92 -4.62 1.96
N LEU A 48 -11.12 -4.10 2.23
CA LEU A 48 -11.32 -3.08 3.27
C LEU A 48 -10.93 -3.59 4.66
N LYS A 49 -11.25 -4.84 5.00
CA LYS A 49 -10.88 -5.43 6.30
C LYS A 49 -9.37 -5.67 6.38
N LEU A 50 -8.75 -6.15 5.32
CA LEU A 50 -7.31 -6.36 5.21
C LEU A 50 -6.56 -5.04 5.46
N LEU A 51 -6.92 -3.98 4.73
CA LEU A 51 -6.28 -2.67 4.86
C LEU A 51 -6.54 -1.98 6.20
N LYS A 52 -7.62 -2.34 6.89
CA LYS A 52 -7.90 -1.88 8.27
C LYS A 52 -7.24 -2.73 9.36
N GLY A 53 -6.54 -3.82 9.01
CA GLY A 53 -6.00 -4.77 9.98
C GLY A 53 -7.06 -5.55 10.75
N LYS A 54 -8.27 -5.68 10.20
CA LYS A 54 -9.44 -6.32 10.83
C LYS A 54 -9.87 -7.61 10.13
N LEU A 55 -8.98 -8.20 9.32
CA LEU A 55 -9.25 -9.47 8.64
C LEU A 55 -9.11 -10.63 9.63
N ARG A 56 -10.14 -11.46 9.75
CA ARG A 56 -10.16 -12.59 10.70
C ARG A 56 -9.55 -13.84 10.08
N GLN A 57 -8.99 -14.73 10.90
CA GLN A 57 -8.39 -15.99 10.46
C GLN A 57 -9.32 -16.81 9.54
N LYS A 58 -10.57 -17.03 9.93
CA LYS A 58 -11.56 -17.74 9.09
C LYS A 58 -11.72 -17.15 7.68
N GLN A 59 -11.60 -15.82 7.54
CA GLN A 59 -11.67 -15.18 6.23
C GLN A 59 -10.38 -15.39 5.44
N TRP A 60 -9.24 -15.31 6.13
CA TRP A 60 -7.92 -15.59 5.57
C TRP A 60 -7.80 -17.02 5.03
N ASP A 61 -8.21 -18.01 5.82
CA ASP A 61 -8.20 -19.43 5.43
C ASP A 61 -9.06 -19.66 4.17
N LYS A 62 -10.22 -19.00 4.09
CA LYS A 62 -11.10 -19.05 2.90
C LYS A 62 -10.42 -18.48 1.65
N ILE A 63 -9.73 -17.35 1.79
CA ILE A 63 -9.00 -16.70 0.69
C ILE A 63 -7.92 -17.65 0.17
N GLN A 64 -7.13 -18.25 1.06
CA GLN A 64 -6.05 -19.15 0.70
C GLN A 64 -6.51 -20.44 0.00
N GLN A 65 -7.74 -20.89 0.26
CA GLN A 65 -8.31 -22.09 -0.37
C GLN A 65 -8.67 -21.91 -1.85
N THR A 66 -8.85 -20.66 -2.31
CA THR A 66 -9.34 -20.37 -3.67
C THR A 66 -8.35 -19.48 -4.42
N PRO A 67 -7.27 -20.05 -4.97
CA PRO A 67 -6.35 -19.29 -5.82
C PRO A 67 -7.06 -18.82 -7.09
N PHE A 68 -6.85 -17.56 -7.46
CA PHE A 68 -7.40 -16.94 -8.66
C PHE A 68 -6.53 -17.25 -9.89
N ALA A 69 -5.22 -17.07 -9.76
CA ALA A 69 -4.25 -17.30 -10.83
C ALA A 69 -2.87 -17.66 -10.27
N ARG A 70 -1.97 -18.11 -11.14
CA ARG A 70 -0.57 -18.35 -10.84
C ARG A 70 0.31 -17.89 -12.01
N PHE A 71 1.49 -17.36 -11.75
CA PHE A 71 2.45 -16.95 -12.78
C PHE A 71 3.89 -17.00 -12.25
N THR A 72 4.88 -17.14 -13.14
CA THR A 72 6.30 -17.23 -12.75
C THR A 72 7.08 -15.92 -12.86
N ASP A 73 6.90 -15.15 -13.93
CA ASP A 73 7.68 -13.92 -14.14
C ASP A 73 6.80 -12.67 -14.04
N THR A 74 5.97 -12.48 -15.07
CA THR A 74 5.09 -11.32 -15.17
C THR A 74 3.66 -11.77 -15.36
N TRP A 75 2.75 -11.14 -14.62
CA TRP A 75 1.32 -11.35 -14.82
C TRP A 75 0.88 -10.70 -16.14
N SER A 76 0.84 -11.48 -17.22
CA SER A 76 0.68 -10.99 -18.59
C SER A 76 -0.74 -10.52 -18.93
N ASN A 77 -1.76 -11.03 -18.23
CA ASN A 77 -3.16 -10.67 -18.46
C ASN A 77 -3.89 -10.39 -17.13
N PRO A 78 -3.55 -9.29 -16.43
CA PRO A 78 -4.22 -8.92 -15.21
C PRO A 78 -5.65 -8.43 -15.51
N PRO A 79 -6.63 -8.70 -14.62
CA PRO A 79 -7.98 -8.18 -14.77
C PRO A 79 -8.01 -6.65 -14.81
N VAL A 80 -8.98 -6.11 -15.56
CA VAL A 80 -9.17 -4.65 -15.75
C VAL A 80 -9.45 -3.91 -14.43
N LYS A 81 -10.02 -4.59 -13.44
CA LYS A 81 -10.23 -4.07 -12.08
C LYS A 81 -10.29 -5.21 -11.07
N GLY A 82 -9.88 -4.94 -9.84
CA GLY A 82 -9.97 -5.92 -8.75
C GLY A 82 -9.01 -5.65 -7.60
N HIS A 83 -9.16 -6.45 -6.55
CA HIS A 83 -8.25 -6.44 -5.41
C HIS A 83 -7.53 -7.77 -5.38
N PHE A 84 -6.19 -7.73 -5.45
CA PHE A 84 -5.40 -8.96 -5.51
C PHE A 84 -4.39 -9.01 -4.38
N LEU A 85 -4.18 -10.23 -3.89
CA LEU A 85 -3.12 -10.57 -2.95
C LEU A 85 -2.18 -11.53 -3.66
N LEU A 86 -0.93 -11.13 -3.83
CA LEU A 86 0.11 -11.94 -4.43
C LEU A 86 0.88 -12.60 -3.29
N ALA A 87 1.11 -13.90 -3.41
CA ALA A 87 1.86 -14.69 -2.46
C ALA A 87 3.07 -15.29 -3.16
N ASP A 88 4.23 -14.87 -2.71
CA ASP A 88 5.53 -15.33 -3.18
C ASP A 88 6.13 -16.23 -2.10
N VAL A 89 6.67 -17.38 -2.50
CA VAL A 89 7.30 -18.32 -1.57
C VAL A 89 8.80 -18.24 -1.75
N GLU A 90 9.47 -17.68 -0.75
CA GLU A 90 10.92 -17.58 -0.68
C GLU A 90 11.40 -18.50 0.44
N ARG A 91 12.12 -19.58 0.09
CA ARG A 91 12.58 -20.61 1.03
C ARG A 91 11.44 -21.21 1.86
N ASN A 92 11.40 -20.88 3.15
CA ASN A 92 10.43 -21.35 4.13
C ASN A 92 9.46 -20.25 4.60
N GLU A 93 9.46 -19.10 3.92
CA GLU A 93 8.59 -17.96 4.21
C GLU A 93 7.65 -17.67 3.04
N VAL A 94 6.45 -17.18 3.37
CA VAL A 94 5.47 -16.73 2.38
C VAL A 94 5.29 -15.23 2.52
N HIS A 95 5.67 -14.50 1.48
CA HIS A 95 5.53 -13.06 1.40
C HIS A 95 4.22 -12.70 0.70
N TYR A 96 3.43 -11.83 1.33
CA TYR A 96 2.17 -11.37 0.77
C TYR A 96 2.25 -9.90 0.36
N ARG A 97 1.84 -9.60 -0.88
CA ARG A 97 1.74 -8.24 -1.41
C ARG A 97 0.33 -7.94 -1.88
N TYR A 98 -0.24 -6.85 -1.38
CA TYR A 98 -1.52 -6.35 -1.86
C TYR A 98 -1.33 -5.50 -3.13
N ALA A 99 -1.99 -5.89 -4.22
CA ALA A 99 -1.92 -5.22 -5.51
C ALA A 99 -3.34 -4.97 -6.06
N PRO A 100 -3.92 -3.77 -5.86
CA PRO A 100 -5.20 -3.43 -6.46
C PRO A 100 -5.02 -2.97 -7.92
N VAL A 101 -5.98 -3.33 -8.77
CA VAL A 101 -6.15 -2.72 -10.10
C VAL A 101 -7.35 -1.79 -10.02
N ILE A 102 -7.07 -0.49 -9.99
CA ILE A 102 -8.08 0.57 -9.83
C ILE A 102 -8.39 1.16 -11.21
N PRO A 103 -9.65 1.12 -11.69
CA PRO A 103 -10.00 1.59 -13.03
C PRO A 103 -10.20 3.11 -13.12
N PHE A 104 -9.83 3.86 -12.08
CA PHE A 104 -9.98 5.31 -11.99
C PHE A 104 -8.85 5.92 -11.16
N HIS A 105 -8.64 7.22 -11.33
CA HIS A 105 -7.67 8.01 -10.58
C HIS A 105 -8.37 8.84 -9.49
N VAL A 106 -7.68 8.99 -8.37
CA VAL A 106 -8.11 9.88 -7.28
C VAL A 106 -7.00 10.87 -7.02
N PHE A 107 -7.26 12.14 -7.31
CA PHE A 107 -6.39 13.24 -6.92
C PHE A 107 -6.78 13.70 -5.53
N LEU A 108 -5.80 13.79 -4.65
CA LEU A 108 -5.99 14.05 -3.23
C LEU A 108 -5.22 15.30 -2.82
N PHE A 109 -5.94 16.31 -2.34
CA PHE A 109 -5.41 17.57 -1.86
C PHE A 109 -5.71 17.70 -0.36
N LYS A 110 -4.66 17.97 0.43
CA LYS A 110 -4.74 18.13 1.88
C LYS A 110 -4.18 19.49 2.24
N GLU A 111 -5.04 20.45 2.53
CA GLU A 111 -4.64 21.83 2.79
C GLU A 111 -5.29 22.34 4.08
N TYR A 112 -4.48 22.73 5.06
CA TYR A 112 -4.92 23.40 6.30
C TYR A 112 -6.10 22.73 7.05
N GLY A 113 -6.24 21.40 6.96
CA GLY A 113 -7.34 20.65 7.62
C GLY A 113 -8.54 20.38 6.70
N VAL A 114 -8.55 20.96 5.51
CA VAL A 114 -9.50 20.65 4.45
C VAL A 114 -8.96 19.50 3.60
N LEU A 115 -9.83 18.53 3.33
CA LEU A 115 -9.58 17.46 2.38
C LEU A 115 -10.41 17.70 1.12
N THR A 116 -9.74 17.95 0.00
CA THR A 116 -10.38 18.06 -1.30
C THR A 116 -9.89 16.92 -2.18
N LEU A 117 -10.80 16.27 -2.91
CA LEU A 117 -10.42 15.21 -3.83
C LEU A 117 -11.26 15.24 -5.10
N GLN A 118 -10.62 14.78 -6.18
CA GLN A 118 -11.23 14.68 -7.49
C GLN A 118 -11.10 13.24 -7.98
N VAL A 119 -12.21 12.66 -8.44
CA VAL A 119 -12.26 11.31 -8.99
C VAL A 119 -12.34 11.43 -10.50
N VAL A 120 -11.41 10.83 -11.20
CA VAL A 120 -11.26 10.95 -12.65
C VAL A 120 -11.19 9.56 -13.25
N ASP A 121 -11.99 9.31 -14.28
CA ASP A 121 -11.98 8.03 -14.99
C ASP A 121 -10.71 7.87 -15.85
N ALA A 122 -10.48 6.68 -16.41
CA ALA A 122 -9.40 6.43 -17.36
C ALA A 122 -9.46 7.33 -18.61
N GLY A 123 -10.66 7.81 -18.97
CA GLY A 123 -10.88 8.77 -20.06
C GLY A 123 -10.79 10.25 -19.64
N GLU A 124 -10.13 10.56 -18.52
CA GLU A 124 -9.93 11.92 -17.99
C GLU A 124 -11.21 12.71 -17.65
N THR A 125 -12.36 12.04 -17.63
CA THR A 125 -13.64 12.64 -17.23
C THR A 125 -13.80 12.64 -15.72
N ILE A 126 -14.19 13.77 -15.15
CA ILE A 126 -14.50 13.89 -13.72
C ILE A 126 -15.78 13.09 -13.41
N ARG A 127 -15.68 12.16 -12.47
CA ARG A 127 -16.79 11.29 -12.04
C ARG A 127 -17.49 11.91 -10.84
N LYS A 128 -18.70 12.44 -11.06
CA LYS A 128 -19.56 13.00 -10.01
C LYS A 128 -20.45 11.97 -9.30
N ASP A 129 -20.54 10.77 -9.84
CA ASP A 129 -21.32 9.65 -9.32
C ASP A 129 -20.55 8.79 -8.30
N ALA A 130 -19.31 9.15 -7.98
CA ALA A 130 -18.49 8.42 -7.03
C ALA A 130 -19.06 8.52 -5.61
N LYS A 131 -19.12 7.39 -4.91
CA LYS A 131 -19.49 7.32 -3.49
C LYS A 131 -18.24 7.46 -2.64
N VAL A 132 -18.01 8.67 -2.16
CA VAL A 132 -16.83 9.01 -1.36
C VAL A 132 -17.17 8.98 0.12
N ARG A 133 -16.33 8.32 0.92
CA ARG A 133 -16.45 8.30 2.38
C ARG A 133 -15.11 8.44 3.06
N VAL A 134 -15.09 9.23 4.12
CA VAL A 134 -13.96 9.37 5.03
C VAL A 134 -14.39 8.72 6.35
N GLY A 135 -13.79 7.57 6.67
CA GLY A 135 -14.24 6.77 7.80
C GLY A 135 -15.71 6.34 7.67
N SER A 136 -16.57 6.86 8.55
CA SER A 136 -18.03 6.66 8.51
C SER A 136 -18.78 7.80 7.82
N LYS A 137 -18.15 8.95 7.57
CA LYS A 137 -18.78 10.14 7.00
C LYS A 137 -18.84 10.03 5.47
N ALA A 138 -19.97 10.39 4.87
CA ALA A 138 -20.08 10.55 3.43
C ALA A 138 -19.60 11.96 3.03
N VAL A 139 -18.84 12.04 1.94
CA VAL A 139 -18.41 13.31 1.34
C VAL A 139 -19.17 13.45 0.03
N TYR A 140 -19.84 14.58 -0.14
CA TYR A 140 -20.68 14.84 -1.30
C TYR A 140 -19.91 15.61 -2.36
N TYR A 141 -20.33 15.43 -3.61
CA TYR A 141 -19.78 16.15 -4.74
C TYR A 141 -20.33 17.58 -4.73
N ASP A 142 -19.43 18.53 -4.93
CA ASP A 142 -19.74 19.93 -5.16
C ASP A 142 -19.62 20.23 -6.66
N GLU A 143 -20.73 20.64 -7.27
CA GLU A 143 -20.81 20.93 -8.71
C GLU A 143 -20.05 22.21 -9.08
N ASP A 144 -19.91 23.18 -8.17
CA ASP A 144 -19.26 24.46 -8.44
C ASP A 144 -17.73 24.28 -8.52
N SER A 145 -17.15 23.55 -7.56
CA SER A 145 -15.72 23.26 -7.53
C SER A 145 -15.33 22.01 -8.32
N GLN A 146 -16.29 21.19 -8.73
CA GLN A 146 -16.08 19.87 -9.35
C GLN A 146 -15.25 18.91 -8.49
N THR A 147 -15.44 18.96 -7.16
CA THR A 147 -14.66 18.18 -6.20
C THR A 147 -15.53 17.60 -5.09
N TYR A 148 -14.97 16.65 -4.35
CA TYR A 148 -15.49 16.18 -3.08
C TYR A 148 -14.66 16.82 -1.97
N THR A 149 -15.30 17.63 -1.12
CA THR A 149 -14.60 18.41 -0.09
C THR A 149 -15.11 18.10 1.32
N ASP A 150 -14.18 17.89 2.25
CA ASP A 150 -14.44 17.78 3.68
C ASP A 150 -13.59 18.78 4.46
N ASP A 151 -14.24 19.85 4.92
CA ASP A 151 -13.60 20.96 5.65
C ASP A 151 -13.29 20.62 7.12
N ASN A 152 -13.86 19.54 7.64
CA ASN A 152 -13.70 19.13 9.04
C ASN A 152 -13.04 17.75 9.12
N TRP A 153 -12.05 17.55 8.27
CA TRP A 153 -11.30 16.31 8.19
C TRP A 153 -10.18 16.31 9.24
N SER A 154 -10.11 15.24 10.04
CA SER A 154 -9.08 15.04 11.07
C SER A 154 -8.27 13.78 10.83
N GLN A 155 -6.95 13.94 10.74
CA GLN A 155 -5.98 12.86 10.49
C GLN A 155 -5.94 11.79 11.58
N LYS A 156 -6.31 12.14 12.83
CA LYS A 156 -6.19 11.25 13.99
C LYS A 156 -7.31 10.21 14.06
N GLU A 157 -8.54 10.61 13.75
CA GLU A 157 -9.73 9.79 13.99
C GLU A 157 -10.21 9.09 12.73
N GLN A 158 -10.15 9.78 11.60
CA GLN A 158 -10.58 9.27 10.32
C GLN A 158 -9.31 9.20 9.49
N HIS A 159 -8.94 8.05 8.92
CA HIS A 159 -7.76 7.98 8.04
C HIS A 159 -7.90 7.06 6.86
N ILE A 160 -9.05 6.42 6.74
CA ILE A 160 -9.36 5.56 5.62
C ILE A 160 -10.37 6.30 4.76
N LEU A 161 -9.92 6.70 3.58
CA LEU A 161 -10.76 7.17 2.50
C LEU A 161 -11.20 5.97 1.66
N THR A 162 -12.49 5.88 1.38
CA THR A 162 -13.02 4.92 0.42
C THR A 162 -13.71 5.65 -0.71
N VAL A 163 -13.38 5.28 -1.94
CA VAL A 163 -14.00 5.81 -3.15
C VAL A 163 -14.59 4.64 -3.92
N GLU A 164 -15.89 4.68 -4.16
CA GLU A 164 -16.60 3.62 -4.89
C GLU A 164 -17.20 4.16 -6.18
N VAL A 165 -16.82 3.53 -7.30
CA VAL A 165 -17.25 3.84 -8.67
C VAL A 165 -17.53 2.51 -9.37
N ASP A 166 -18.64 2.40 -10.10
CA ASP A 166 -18.99 1.19 -10.88
C ASP A 166 -18.85 -0.13 -10.10
N LYS A 167 -19.32 -0.10 -8.84
CA LYS A 167 -19.29 -1.19 -7.84
C LYS A 167 -17.90 -1.61 -7.39
N PHE A 168 -16.83 -0.96 -7.84
CA PHE A 168 -15.47 -1.17 -7.35
C PHE A 168 -15.14 -0.15 -6.26
N ARG A 169 -14.54 -0.58 -5.15
CA ARG A 169 -14.23 0.30 -4.02
C ARG A 169 -12.73 0.39 -3.79
N ALA A 170 -12.13 1.50 -4.19
CA ALA A 170 -10.77 1.83 -3.81
C ALA A 170 -10.70 2.28 -2.34
N VAL A 171 -9.58 1.96 -1.69
CA VAL A 171 -9.33 2.28 -0.28
C VAL A 171 -7.96 2.93 -0.18
N PHE A 172 -7.89 4.11 0.43
CA PHE A 172 -6.68 4.90 0.57
C PHE A 172 -6.44 5.18 2.05
N ASP A 173 -5.19 5.00 2.49
CA ASP A 173 -4.75 5.45 3.81
C ASP A 173 -4.25 6.89 3.70
N LEU A 174 -5.01 7.82 4.27
CA LEU A 174 -4.70 9.24 4.29
C LEU A 174 -3.49 9.58 5.17
N ARG A 175 -2.93 8.62 5.92
CA ARG A 175 -1.64 8.78 6.62
C ARG A 175 -0.45 8.55 5.68
N LYS A 176 -0.61 7.70 4.65
CA LYS A 176 0.42 7.49 3.63
C LYS A 176 0.48 8.72 2.72
N HIS A 177 1.66 9.00 2.17
CA HIS A 177 1.94 10.14 1.28
C HIS A 177 1.94 11.53 1.94
N LEU A 178 2.27 11.62 3.23
CA LEU A 178 2.84 12.87 3.74
C LEU A 178 4.22 13.04 3.10
N VAL A 179 4.38 14.06 2.25
CA VAL A 179 5.66 14.78 2.23
C VAL A 179 5.89 15.15 3.69
N PRO A 180 6.99 14.74 4.33
CA PRO A 180 7.27 15.19 5.69
C PRO A 180 7.08 16.70 5.68
N PRO A 181 6.23 17.28 6.54
CA PRO A 181 6.36 18.70 6.77
C PRO A 181 7.83 18.90 7.11
N TRP A 182 8.49 19.87 6.50
CA TRP A 182 9.93 20.10 6.72
C TRP A 182 10.21 20.45 8.19
N TYR A 183 9.15 20.55 9.00
CA TYR A 183 9.08 20.72 10.44
C TYR A 183 8.82 19.40 11.19
N LYS A 184 9.54 18.30 10.88
CA LYS A 184 9.59 17.18 11.82
C LYS A 184 10.69 17.44 12.85
N ASN A 185 10.23 17.56 14.10
CA ASN A 185 11.01 17.57 15.35
C ASN A 185 11.49 18.95 15.79
N ASP A 186 10.59 19.77 16.31
CA ASP A 186 10.88 20.52 17.53
C ASP A 186 9.56 20.92 18.20
N TYR A 187 9.16 20.17 19.22
CA TYR A 187 8.25 20.66 20.26
C TYR A 187 9.01 21.52 21.30
N GLY A 188 10.17 22.07 20.91
CA GLY A 188 10.64 23.33 21.49
C GLY A 188 9.76 24.44 20.94
N ARG A 189 9.47 25.45 21.75
CA ARG A 189 8.83 26.70 21.33
C ARG A 189 9.67 27.31 20.18
N GLN A 190 9.38 26.94 18.94
CA GLN A 190 9.93 27.63 17.79
C GLN A 190 9.21 28.97 17.75
N ASP A 191 9.96 30.04 18.02
CA ASP A 191 9.49 31.40 17.80
C ASP A 191 8.92 31.46 16.38
N ALA A 192 7.68 31.94 16.26
CA ALA A 192 7.07 32.07 14.95
C ALA A 192 7.98 32.95 14.08
N PRO A 193 8.08 32.67 12.77
CA PRO A 193 8.88 33.49 11.88
C PRO A 193 8.43 34.95 11.99
N GLU A 194 9.42 35.86 12.04
CA GLU A 194 9.22 37.30 12.26
C GLU A 194 8.18 37.89 11.29
N PHE A 195 8.11 37.33 10.08
CA PHE A 195 7.07 37.61 9.12
C PHE A 195 6.72 36.35 8.29
N TYR A 196 5.48 36.26 7.85
CA TYR A 196 5.02 35.29 6.87
C TYR A 196 4.99 35.97 5.50
N SER A 197 5.47 35.28 4.46
CA SER A 197 5.24 35.72 3.09
C SER A 197 4.62 34.60 2.27
N TYR A 198 3.65 34.96 1.44
CA TYR A 198 3.04 34.02 0.49
C TYR A 198 2.81 34.71 -0.85
N LEU A 199 2.89 33.90 -1.90
CA LEU A 199 2.74 34.32 -3.29
C LEU A 199 1.53 33.62 -3.89
N ILE A 200 0.68 34.38 -4.54
CA ILE A 200 -0.51 33.89 -5.24
C ILE A 200 -0.34 34.24 -6.72
N THR A 201 -0.40 33.22 -7.57
CA THR A 201 -0.46 33.36 -9.03
C THR A 201 -1.92 33.39 -9.49
N ASP A 202 -2.19 33.99 -10.64
CA ASP A 202 -3.53 33.92 -11.25
C ASP A 202 -3.87 32.54 -11.81
N LYS A 203 -2.85 31.71 -12.11
CA LYS A 203 -2.99 30.32 -12.55
C LYS A 203 -1.78 29.46 -12.22
N ASN A 204 -1.97 28.14 -12.24
CA ASN A 204 -0.96 27.15 -11.83
C ASN A 204 0.02 26.75 -12.94
N LYS A 205 -0.28 27.02 -14.23
CA LYS A 205 0.56 26.64 -15.38
C LYS A 205 0.58 27.72 -16.46
N TYR A 206 1.74 27.92 -17.09
CA TYR A 206 1.99 28.91 -18.13
C TYR A 206 2.63 28.26 -19.35
N ARG A 207 2.38 28.81 -20.54
CA ARG A 207 3.06 28.40 -21.78
C ARG A 207 4.42 29.10 -21.91
N PRO A 208 5.39 28.52 -22.64
CA PRO A 208 6.63 29.21 -22.96
C PRO A 208 6.35 30.56 -23.65
N GLY A 209 6.97 31.64 -23.16
CA GLY A 209 6.76 33.00 -23.67
C GLY A 209 5.55 33.74 -23.06
N GLU A 210 4.80 33.10 -22.17
CA GLU A 210 3.68 33.74 -21.48
C GLU A 210 4.14 34.55 -20.24
N THR A 211 3.56 35.73 -20.04
CA THR A 211 3.86 36.58 -18.88
C THR A 211 3.22 36.01 -17.62
N VAL A 212 4.05 35.71 -16.61
CA VAL A 212 3.60 35.25 -15.29
C VAL A 212 3.08 36.41 -14.47
N ARG A 213 1.86 36.30 -13.92
CA ARG A 213 1.27 37.30 -13.02
C ARG A 213 1.17 36.72 -11.62
N PHE A 214 1.69 37.46 -10.64
CA PHE A 214 1.58 37.08 -9.25
C PHE A 214 1.38 38.29 -8.33
N LYS A 215 0.82 38.04 -7.16
CA LYS A 215 0.77 38.95 -6.02
C LYS A 215 1.51 38.32 -4.86
N SER A 216 2.36 39.09 -4.20
CA SER A 216 3.03 38.68 -2.97
C SER A 216 2.46 39.46 -1.80
N TYR A 217 2.26 38.78 -0.68
CA TYR A 217 1.85 39.37 0.58
C TYR A 217 2.92 39.09 1.63
N ALA A 218 3.20 40.08 2.46
CA ALA A 218 4.00 39.93 3.68
C ALA A 218 3.09 40.26 4.86
N LEU A 219 3.13 39.42 5.88
CA LEU A 219 2.37 39.57 7.11
C LEU A 219 3.35 39.53 8.29
N SER A 220 3.09 40.29 9.33
CA SER A 220 3.80 40.15 10.62
C SER A 220 3.68 38.73 11.19
N GLU A 221 4.49 38.40 12.20
CA GLU A 221 4.41 37.18 13.02
C GLU A 221 2.95 36.86 13.46
N HIS A 222 2.13 37.89 13.67
CA HIS A 222 0.73 37.78 14.11
C HIS A 222 -0.26 37.67 12.94
N LYS A 223 0.23 37.42 11.73
CA LYS A 223 -0.56 37.31 10.48
C LYS A 223 -1.39 38.56 10.18
N ARG A 224 -0.90 39.72 10.59
CA ARG A 224 -1.48 41.03 10.27
C ARG A 224 -0.71 41.69 9.13
N PRO A 225 -1.41 42.38 8.20
CA PRO A 225 -0.78 43.21 7.19
C PRO A 225 0.14 44.26 7.79
#